data_AF-A0A383CP92-F1
#
_entry.id   AF-A0A383CP92-F1
#
_cell.length_a   1.000
_cell.length_b   1.000
_cell.length_c   1.000
_cell.angle_alpha   90.00
_cell.angle_beta   90.00
_cell.angle_gamma   90.00
#
_symmetry.space_group_name_H-M   'P 1'
#
loop_
_entity.id
_entity.type
_entity.pdbx_description
1 polymer ?
#
loop_
_entity_poly.entity_id
_entity_poly.type
_entity_poly.pdbx_seq_one_letter_code
_entity_poly.pdbx_strand_id
1 'polypeptide(L)' 'NRWASEAGLQFRDLTGLHFNPLNNSFSLIDNVDVNYMMHFTAPA' A
#
# COMPACT_ATOMS: atom_id res chain seq x y z
N ASN A 1 -3.18 -7.83 -6.14
CA ASN A 1 -3.19 -9.06 -5.31
C ASN A 1 -2.91 -10.32 -6.11
N ARG A 2 -3.71 -10.65 -7.14
CA ARG A 2 -3.59 -11.90 -7.93
C ARG A 2 -2.16 -12.32 -8.31
N TRP A 3 -1.38 -11.43 -8.93
CA TRP A 3 0.00 -11.76 -9.35
C TRP A 3 0.94 -12.07 -8.18
N ALA A 4 0.84 -11.32 -7.08
CA ALA A 4 1.68 -11.55 -5.91
C ALA A 4 1.31 -12.87 -5.22
N SER A 5 0.01 -13.19 -5.12
CA SER A 5 -0.46 -14.47 -4.60
C SER A 5 0.00 -15.65 -5.48
N GLU A 6 -0.09 -15.52 -6.80
CA GLU A 6 0.40 -16.53 -7.77
C GLU A 6 1.92 -16.72 -7.68
N ALA A 7 2.67 -15.68 -7.33
CA ALA A 7 4.10 -15.74 -7.05
C ALA A 7 4.46 -16.28 -5.65
N GLY A 8 3.47 -16.71 -4.85
CA GLY A 8 3.68 -17.27 -3.50
C GLY A 8 3.95 -16.22 -2.42
N LEU A 9 3.75 -14.94 -2.70
CA LEU A 9 3.95 -13.86 -1.70
C LEU A 9 2.70 -13.70 -0.82
N GLN A 10 2.92 -13.40 0.46
CA GLN A 10 1.86 -13.19 1.44
C GLN A 10 1.56 -11.70 1.60
N PHE A 11 0.30 -11.31 1.39
CA PHE A 11 -0.17 -9.94 1.60
C PHE A 11 -0.11 -9.57 3.08
N ARG A 12 0.37 -8.36 3.38
CA ARG A 12 0.47 -7.83 4.74
C ARG A 12 -0.34 -6.57 4.94
N ASP A 13 -0.20 -5.62 4.02
CA ASP A 13 -0.81 -4.32 4.20
C ASP A 13 -1.00 -3.59 2.87
N LEU A 14 -1.95 -2.65 2.87
CA LEU A 14 -2.30 -1.79 1.76
C LEU A 14 -2.68 -0.41 2.28
N THR A 15 -1.97 0.62 1.83
CA THR A 15 -2.21 2.01 2.24
C THR A 15 -2.09 2.92 1.04
N GLY A 16 -2.81 4.04 1.04
CA GLY A 16 -2.61 5.12 0.09
C GLY A 16 -1.75 6.25 0.66
N LEU A 17 -1.38 7.16 -0.22
CA LEU A 17 -0.66 8.38 0.07
C LEU A 17 -1.58 9.58 -0.17
N HIS A 18 -1.62 10.48 0.79
CA HIS A 18 -2.37 11.73 0.68
C HIS A 18 -1.47 12.93 0.94
N PHE A 19 -1.64 13.98 0.12
CA PHE A 19 -0.96 15.25 0.32
C PHE A 19 -1.83 16.17 1.17
N ASN A 20 -1.28 16.69 2.26
CA ASN A 20 -1.90 17.73 3.06
C ASN A 20 -1.31 19.10 2.68
N PRO A 21 -2.10 20.00 2.04
CA PRO A 21 -1.62 21.30 1.62
C PRO A 21 -1.38 22.27 2.79
N LEU A 22 -2.01 22.06 3.95
CA LEU A 22 -1.91 22.99 5.09
C LEU A 22 -0.52 22.97 5.73
N ASN A 23 0.13 21.81 5.72
CA ASN A 23 1.47 21.62 6.26
C ASN A 23 2.48 21.17 5.19
N ASN A 24 2.07 21.19 3.91
CA ASN A 24 2.88 20.81 2.76
C ASN A 24 3.58 19.46 2.93
N SER A 25 2.84 18.44 3.36
CA SER A 25 3.41 17.12 3.67
C SER A 25 2.58 15.98 3.09
N PHE A 26 3.23 14.82 2.94
CA PHE A 26 2.57 13.58 2.53
C PHE A 26 2.47 12.62 3.71
N SER A 27 1.36 11.91 3.80
CA SER A 27 1.11 10.91 4.85
C SER A 27 0.44 9.66 4.29
N LEU A 28 0.65 8.54 4.98
CA LEU A 28 -0.06 7.29 4.71
C LEU A 28 -1.49 7.35 5.25
N ILE A 29 -2.45 6.82 4.50
CA ILE A 29 -3.86 6.75 4.87
C ILE A 29 -4.49 5.43 4.41
N ASP A 30 -5.64 5.07 4.97
CA ASP A 30 -6.32 3.82 4.63
C ASP A 30 -7.11 3.88 3.30
N ASN A 31 -7.22 5.07 2.67
CA ASN A 31 -7.88 5.21 1.37
C ASN A 31 -6.91 4.89 0.23
N VAL A 32 -7.33 3.99 -0.67
CA VAL A 32 -6.51 3.46 -1.78
C VAL A 32 -7.16 3.68 -3.16
N ASP A 33 -8.18 4.54 -3.24
CA ASP A 33 -9.05 4.71 -4.42
C ASP A 33 -8.29 5.26 -5.63
N VAL A 34 -7.24 6.06 -5.38
CA VAL A 34 -6.47 6.76 -6.43
C VAL A 34 -5.03 6.28 -6.51
N ASN A 35 -4.39 6.00 -5.37
CA ASN A 35 -3.01 5.55 -5.31
C ASN A 35 -2.83 4.59 -4.13
N TYR A 36 -1.84 3.71 -4.23
CA TYR A 36 -1.62 2.67 -3.23
C TYR A 36 -0.17 2.19 -3.17
N MET A 37 0.25 1.76 -1.98
CA MET A 37 1.45 0.97 -1.71
C MET A 37 1.02 -0.36 -1.09
N MET A 38 1.53 -1.46 -1.63
CA MET A 38 1.25 -2.81 -1.15
C MET A 38 2.49 -3.41 -0.50
N HIS A 39 2.33 -3.95 0.70
CA HIS A 39 3.38 -4.69 1.40
C HIS A 39 3.12 -6.19 1.30
N PHE A 40 4.13 -6.92 0.84
CA PHE A 40 4.16 -8.37 0.79
C PHE A 40 5.43 -8.93 1.42
N THR A 41 5.33 -10.13 1.98
CA THR A 41 6.49 -10.89 2.48
C THR A 41 6.57 -12.24 1.80
N ALA A 42 7.78 -12.72 1.51
CA ALA A 42 7.99 -14.11 1.14
C ALA A 42 7.74 -15.03 2.37
N PRO A 43 7.24 -16.26 2.17
CA PRO A 43 7.23 -17.28 3.22
C PRO A 43 8.65 -17.56 3.72
N ALA A 44 8.78 -17.94 5.00
CA ALA A 44 10.05 -18.37 5.58
C ALA A 44 10.50 -19.74 5.06
#